data_AF-A0A661BUT3-F1
#
_entry.id   AF-A0A661BUT3-F1
#
_cell.length_a   1.000
_cell.length_b   1.000
_cell.length_c   1.000
_cell.angle_alpha   90.00
_cell.angle_beta   90.00
_cell.angle_gamma   90.00
#
_symmetry.space_group_name_H-M   'P 1'
#
loop_
_entity.id
_entity.type
_entity.pdbx_description
1 polymer ?
#
loop_
_entity_poly.entity_id
_entity_poly.type
_entity_poly.pdbx_seq_one_letter_code
_entity_poly.pdbx_strand_id
1 'polypeptide(L)'
;MKTLQTIKLIFAAFIFSMLVSCSSSTGPSGSTSDATDTSATGSGRVTLLVTDGVTDDFDEVNLTVVSISFLGADDGRETIVFNESRVVNLLALQNYSDLLVTAIIPAGIYDKIRLEVTQVELVKEGQAPIITKLPANGKVDLNPRGTFEVFVDGNLMIELDVDAEKSIHIIKKGNGELSYNFRPVVFVKIIGVDEGSKLVLLDGKVLGRTETGFQLCDSQDLEVNDNCLAVSITADTVVQDDQIVVVPATDVVDGKIATVLGIASDNIDALHIVLEADDKKVSNLALFSGAATSDFQVDNFTMDATIDDDDVVIQPLTLAALTVALVEGSGVRVFDKNGDVVSADTIVVGTDVDAFGMAQPDISTVGKVKAAFIIIDNDEKDNKVSGTIAAITKTESQITVAAVDYNGFDGDVCVDIDIDETIIFILAVVDGKVVSKEITINELTVDMPIDVYGQDDGLSCVAADVILVAEPLAVSPVGAVRLVTGN
;
A
#
# COMPACT_ATOMS: atom_id res chain seq x y z
N MET A 1 -45.46 -1.50 40.99
CA MET A 1 -45.05 -0.27 41.72
C MET A 1 -43.58 -0.04 41.45
N LYS A 2 -43.26 1.15 40.96
CA LYS A 2 -41.94 1.64 40.55
C LYS A 2 -41.07 1.93 41.78
N THR A 3 -39.75 1.71 41.67
CA THR A 3 -38.66 2.52 42.28
C THR A 3 -37.35 2.12 41.60
N LEU A 4 -36.92 2.80 40.55
CA LEU A 4 -36.11 4.05 40.47
C LEU A 4 -34.60 3.76 40.31
N GLN A 5 -34.15 3.85 39.05
CA GLN A 5 -32.76 3.94 38.60
C GLN A 5 -32.04 5.13 39.24
N THR A 6 -30.77 4.93 39.58
CA THR A 6 -29.80 6.02 39.79
C THR A 6 -28.97 6.13 38.52
N ILE A 7 -29.21 7.21 37.76
CA ILE A 7 -28.40 7.64 36.63
C ILE A 7 -27.24 8.47 37.20
N LYS A 8 -26.00 8.03 36.99
CA LYS A 8 -24.81 8.89 37.13
C LYS A 8 -24.56 9.55 35.78
N LEU A 9 -24.86 10.84 35.69
CA LEU A 9 -24.38 11.72 34.63
C LEU A 9 -22.88 11.93 34.85
N ILE A 10 -22.05 11.50 33.91
CA ILE A 10 -20.67 12.01 33.77
C ILE A 10 -20.69 12.91 32.54
N PHE A 11 -20.49 14.20 32.79
CA PHE A 11 -20.37 15.23 31.76
C PHE A 11 -18.93 15.18 31.23
N ALA A 12 -18.71 14.58 30.07
CA ALA A 12 -17.47 14.74 29.31
C ALA A 12 -17.64 15.97 28.41
N ALA A 13 -16.79 16.97 28.60
CA ALA A 13 -16.79 18.19 27.81
C ALA A 13 -16.09 17.93 26.47
N PHE A 14 -16.88 17.80 25.40
CA PHE A 14 -16.40 17.84 24.01
C PHE A 14 -16.09 19.29 23.63
N ILE A 15 -14.84 19.56 23.22
CA ILE A 15 -14.48 20.80 22.53
C ILE A 15 -14.37 20.47 21.04
N PHE A 16 -15.35 20.93 20.27
CA PHE A 16 -15.36 20.90 18.80
C PHE A 16 -15.26 22.35 18.34
N SER A 17 -14.12 22.74 17.75
CA SER A 17 -13.96 24.07 17.15
C SER A 17 -14.63 24.09 15.79
N MET A 18 -15.57 25.02 15.62
CA MET A 18 -16.31 25.28 14.40
C MET A 18 -15.40 25.87 13.31
N LEU A 19 -15.51 25.32 12.10
CA LEU A 19 -15.08 25.94 10.84
C LEU A 19 -15.85 27.25 10.62
N VAL A 20 -15.13 28.37 10.58
CA VAL A 20 -15.62 29.64 10.04
C VAL A 20 -14.81 29.98 8.81
N SER A 21 -15.42 29.71 7.65
CA SER A 21 -15.07 30.30 6.36
C SER A 21 -15.22 31.82 6.43
N CYS A 22 -14.16 32.56 6.15
CA CYS A 22 -14.26 33.99 5.89
C CYS A 22 -13.40 34.35 4.67
N SER A 23 -14.07 34.49 3.54
CA SER A 23 -13.56 35.15 2.34
C SER A 23 -13.41 36.65 2.59
N SER A 24 -12.22 37.22 2.34
CA SER A 24 -12.12 38.61 1.89
C SER A 24 -10.76 38.90 1.25
N SER A 25 -10.81 39.35 0.00
CA SER A 25 -9.68 39.77 -0.83
C SER A 25 -9.37 41.27 -0.68
N THR A 26 -8.14 41.60 -1.10
CA THR A 26 -7.59 42.90 -1.56
C THR A 26 -6.76 43.77 -0.60
N GLY A 27 -5.42 43.72 -0.81
CA GLY A 27 -4.65 44.90 -1.24
C GLY A 27 -3.56 45.45 -0.29
N PRO A 28 -2.47 46.04 -0.82
CA PRO A 28 -1.10 45.81 -0.34
C PRO A 28 -0.47 47.02 0.37
N SER A 29 0.54 46.78 1.22
CA SER A 29 1.55 47.78 1.62
C SER A 29 2.78 47.07 2.20
N GLY A 30 3.94 47.35 1.59
CA GLY A 30 5.22 46.73 1.92
C GLY A 30 5.89 47.29 3.18
N SER A 31 6.70 46.45 3.81
CA SER A 31 7.87 46.83 4.60
C SER A 31 8.76 45.61 4.78
N THR A 32 10.05 45.83 4.56
CA THR A 32 11.21 44.95 4.70
C THR A 32 11.46 44.48 6.14
N SER A 33 12.18 43.34 6.26
CA SER A 33 12.89 42.75 7.44
C SER A 33 11.98 42.35 8.62
N ASP A 34 11.97 41.14 9.17
CA ASP A 34 13.00 40.10 9.31
C ASP A 34 12.38 38.69 9.14
N ALA A 35 13.13 37.78 8.52
CA ALA A 35 12.84 36.35 8.56
C ALA A 35 13.06 35.86 10.00
N THR A 36 11.98 35.78 10.76
CA THR A 36 11.92 35.02 12.00
C THR A 36 11.46 33.62 11.62
N ASP A 37 12.42 32.72 11.62
CA ASP A 37 12.24 31.29 11.76
C ASP A 37 11.24 31.04 12.89
N THR A 38 10.00 30.83 12.51
CA THR A 38 8.93 30.38 13.39
C THR A 38 8.76 28.92 13.06
N SER A 39 9.59 28.07 13.68
CA SER A 39 9.26 26.66 13.83
C SER A 39 7.84 26.63 14.38
N ALA A 40 6.87 26.14 13.59
CA ALA A 40 5.48 26.08 14.00
C ALA A 40 5.41 25.23 15.28
N THR A 41 5.19 25.85 16.43
CA THR A 41 5.09 25.12 17.70
C THR A 41 3.75 24.41 17.72
N GLY A 42 3.75 23.11 17.39
CA GLY A 42 2.56 22.28 17.35
C GLY A 42 2.89 20.89 16.82
N SER A 43 1.87 20.05 16.70
CA SER A 43 1.97 18.72 16.13
C SER A 43 0.88 18.51 15.10
N GLY A 44 1.14 17.63 14.14
CA GLY A 44 0.15 17.17 13.17
C GLY A 44 0.05 15.66 13.19
N ARG A 45 -1.03 15.14 12.61
CA ARG A 45 -1.26 13.71 12.41
C ARG A 45 -0.63 13.27 11.11
N VAL A 46 0.00 12.10 11.15
CA VAL A 46 0.55 11.40 9.99
C VAL A 46 -0.03 10.02 9.95
N THR A 47 -0.52 9.62 8.79
CA THR A 47 -0.98 8.25 8.49
C THR A 47 -0.10 7.70 7.38
N LEU A 48 0.52 6.54 7.63
CA LEU A 48 1.28 5.82 6.63
C LEU A 48 0.47 4.61 6.17
N LEU A 49 0.21 4.56 4.87
CA LEU A 49 -0.36 3.42 4.19
C LEU A 49 0.75 2.67 3.45
N VAL A 50 0.57 1.37 3.23
CA VAL A 50 1.50 0.54 2.46
C VAL A 50 0.74 -0.25 1.40
N THR A 51 1.34 -0.38 0.21
CA THR A 51 0.83 -1.17 -0.90
C THR A 51 2.00 -1.74 -1.71
N ASP A 52 1.69 -2.56 -2.71
CA ASP A 52 2.65 -3.23 -3.59
C ASP A 52 2.33 -3.07 -5.08
N GLY A 53 3.33 -3.25 -5.93
CA GLY A 53 3.18 -3.46 -7.36
C GLY A 53 2.88 -4.92 -7.73
N VAL A 54 2.47 -5.15 -8.98
CA VAL A 54 2.09 -6.49 -9.47
C VAL A 54 3.32 -7.41 -9.62
N THR A 55 3.28 -8.65 -9.13
CA THR A 55 4.30 -9.69 -9.42
C THR A 55 3.79 -11.13 -9.29
N ASP A 56 4.33 -12.06 -10.09
CA ASP A 56 4.03 -13.51 -10.06
C ASP A 56 5.23 -14.39 -9.65
N ASP A 57 6.37 -13.79 -9.38
CA ASP A 57 7.60 -14.57 -9.19
C ASP A 57 7.56 -15.40 -7.89
N PHE A 58 6.74 -15.00 -6.93
CA PHE A 58 6.63 -15.58 -5.59
C PHE A 58 5.17 -15.66 -5.17
N ASP A 59 4.88 -16.54 -4.22
CA ASP A 59 3.54 -16.62 -3.62
C ASP A 59 3.38 -15.65 -2.44
N GLU A 60 4.49 -15.32 -1.77
CA GLU A 60 4.52 -14.27 -0.74
C GLU A 60 5.86 -13.53 -0.76
N VAL A 61 5.82 -12.23 -0.43
CA VAL A 61 7.00 -11.39 -0.19
C VAL A 61 6.84 -10.72 1.16
N ASN A 62 7.43 -11.33 2.19
CA ASN A 62 7.28 -10.93 3.58
C ASN A 62 8.38 -9.93 3.98
N LEU A 63 7.99 -8.66 4.09
CA LEU A 63 8.85 -7.53 4.48
C LEU A 63 8.75 -7.27 5.99
N THR A 64 9.85 -7.39 6.73
CA THR A 64 9.88 -7.07 8.17
C THR A 64 10.37 -5.63 8.39
N VAL A 65 9.43 -4.71 8.63
CA VAL A 65 9.67 -3.31 8.96
C VAL A 65 9.79 -3.15 10.47
N VAL A 66 10.82 -2.43 10.94
CA VAL A 66 11.06 -2.23 12.38
C VAL A 66 11.04 -0.76 12.82
N SER A 67 11.21 0.18 11.90
CA SER A 67 11.18 1.61 12.21
C SER A 67 10.90 2.43 10.96
N ILE A 68 10.13 3.50 11.13
CA ILE A 68 9.96 4.57 10.15
C ILE A 68 10.17 5.90 10.83
N SER A 69 10.93 6.79 10.19
CA SER A 69 11.19 8.13 10.70
C SER A 69 11.22 9.16 9.59
N PHE A 70 10.84 10.40 9.90
CA PHE A 70 10.97 11.52 9.00
C PHE A 70 12.20 12.33 9.34
N LEU A 71 12.90 12.83 8.31
CA LEU A 71 14.08 13.67 8.47
C LEU A 71 13.70 15.13 8.17
N GLY A 72 13.97 16.02 9.13
CA GLY A 72 13.71 17.44 8.98
C GLY A 72 14.55 18.07 7.87
N ALA A 73 13.95 18.90 7.04
CA ALA A 73 14.63 19.49 5.87
C ALA A 73 15.78 20.44 6.26
N ASP A 74 15.65 21.14 7.40
CA ASP A 74 16.61 22.17 7.82
C ASP A 74 17.73 21.64 8.72
N ASP A 75 17.43 20.70 9.60
CA ASP A 75 18.33 20.22 10.65
C ASP A 75 18.71 18.73 10.53
N GLY A 76 18.09 18.00 9.59
CA GLY A 76 18.25 16.56 9.42
C GLY A 76 17.79 15.75 10.63
N ARG A 77 17.00 16.36 11.54
CA ARG A 77 16.56 15.72 12.77
C ARG A 77 15.63 14.57 12.44
N GLU A 78 15.91 13.43 13.04
CA GLU A 78 15.10 12.22 12.92
C GLU A 78 13.91 12.28 13.90
N THR A 79 12.71 12.22 13.35
CA THR A 79 11.45 12.13 14.08
C THR A 79 10.85 10.75 13.83
N ILE A 80 10.76 9.94 14.88
CA ILE A 80 10.23 8.57 14.79
C ILE A 80 8.71 8.62 14.62
N VAL A 81 8.22 7.93 13.59
CA VAL A 81 6.79 7.79 13.26
C VAL A 81 6.29 6.39 13.64
N PHE A 82 7.15 5.38 13.46
CA PHE A 82 6.88 3.97 13.76
C PHE A 82 8.12 3.35 14.38
N ASN A 83 7.96 2.51 15.41
CA ASN A 83 9.06 1.83 16.09
C ASN A 83 8.59 0.53 16.75
N GLU A 84 8.06 -0.36 15.93
CA GLU A 84 7.61 -1.69 16.30
C GLU A 84 8.01 -2.68 15.20
N SER A 85 8.00 -3.98 15.47
CA SER A 85 8.29 -4.98 14.43
C SER A 85 7.00 -5.43 13.78
N ARG A 86 6.83 -5.15 12.49
CA ARG A 86 5.69 -5.61 11.69
C ARG A 86 6.17 -6.34 10.46
N VAL A 87 5.54 -7.48 10.17
CA VAL A 87 5.71 -8.22 8.92
C VAL A 87 4.57 -7.80 8.01
N VAL A 88 4.89 -7.44 6.77
CA VAL A 88 3.93 -7.07 5.73
C VAL A 88 4.14 -8.04 4.57
N ASN A 89 3.11 -8.79 4.20
CA ASN A 89 3.12 -9.53 2.94
C ASN A 89 2.76 -8.55 1.82
N LEU A 90 3.74 -8.18 0.99
CA LEU A 90 3.53 -7.19 -0.06
C LEU A 90 2.52 -7.69 -1.10
N LEU A 91 2.56 -8.98 -1.45
CA LEU A 91 1.72 -9.53 -2.52
C LEU A 91 0.23 -9.54 -2.17
N ALA A 92 -0.11 -9.52 -0.87
CA ALA A 92 -1.49 -9.37 -0.41
C ALA A 92 -2.03 -7.95 -0.66
N LEU A 93 -1.17 -6.97 -0.92
CA LEU A 93 -1.51 -5.55 -1.02
C LEU A 93 -1.46 -5.02 -2.47
N GLN A 94 -1.56 -5.89 -3.48
CA GLN A 94 -1.49 -5.46 -4.88
C GLN A 94 -2.67 -4.57 -5.29
N ASN A 95 -3.87 -4.85 -4.77
CA ASN A 95 -5.10 -4.18 -5.23
C ASN A 95 -5.61 -3.11 -4.27
N TYR A 96 -5.02 -3.00 -3.08
CA TYR A 96 -5.39 -2.03 -2.06
C TYR A 96 -4.20 -1.64 -1.18
N SER A 97 -4.38 -0.58 -0.42
CA SER A 97 -3.45 -0.07 0.58
C SER A 97 -3.96 -0.44 1.98
N ASP A 98 -3.06 -0.89 2.84
CA ASP A 98 -3.32 -1.16 4.25
C ASP A 98 -2.69 -0.10 5.15
N LEU A 99 -3.26 0.09 6.35
CA LEU A 99 -2.72 0.99 7.37
C LEU A 99 -1.46 0.40 7.97
N LEU A 100 -0.34 1.11 7.84
CA LEU A 100 0.89 0.76 8.53
C LEU A 100 0.95 1.36 9.94
N VAL A 101 0.69 2.67 10.07
CA VAL A 101 0.69 3.40 11.35
C VAL A 101 -0.05 4.73 11.23
N THR A 102 -0.65 5.18 12.33
CA THR A 102 -1.04 6.57 12.55
C THR A 102 -0.28 7.13 13.75
N ALA A 103 0.30 8.33 13.63
CA ALA A 103 1.09 8.95 14.67
C ALA A 103 0.91 10.48 14.71
N ILE A 104 1.09 11.07 15.89
CA ILE A 104 1.19 12.52 16.07
C ILE A 104 2.67 12.89 16.17
N ILE A 105 3.15 13.71 15.24
CA ILE A 105 4.54 14.17 15.20
C ILE A 105 4.63 15.70 15.17
N PRO A 106 5.79 16.29 15.52
CA PRO A 106 5.97 17.73 15.45
C PRO A 106 5.67 18.29 14.06
N ALA A 107 4.94 19.40 14.03
CA ALA A 107 4.70 20.14 12.80
C ALA A 107 6.02 20.70 12.25
N GLY A 108 6.16 20.74 10.93
CA GLY A 108 7.38 21.15 10.28
C GLY A 108 7.55 20.60 8.87
N ILE A 109 8.67 20.98 8.24
CA ILE A 109 9.04 20.57 6.89
C ILE A 109 10.05 19.42 6.96
N TYR A 110 9.76 18.35 6.22
CA TYR A 110 10.56 17.15 6.13
C TYR A 110 10.98 16.91 4.68
N ASP A 111 12.14 16.30 4.46
CA ASP A 111 12.68 16.05 3.12
C ASP A 111 12.78 14.56 2.76
N LYS A 112 12.76 13.67 3.75
CA LYS A 112 12.97 12.23 3.57
C LYS A 112 12.16 11.41 4.56
N ILE A 113 11.83 10.19 4.12
CA ILE A 113 11.29 9.14 4.97
C ILE A 113 12.35 8.05 5.06
N ARG A 114 12.83 7.73 6.26
CA ARG A 114 13.74 6.62 6.49
C ARG A 114 12.95 5.39 6.94
N LEU A 115 13.03 4.34 6.14
CA LEU A 115 12.54 3.00 6.42
C LEU A 115 13.69 2.12 6.92
N GLU A 116 13.46 1.35 7.99
CA GLU A 116 14.38 0.32 8.47
C GLU A 116 13.72 -1.06 8.36
N VAL A 117 14.35 -1.92 7.54
CA VAL A 117 13.95 -3.29 7.24
C VAL A 117 14.96 -4.24 7.84
N THR A 118 14.51 -5.31 8.50
CA THR A 118 15.43 -6.32 9.06
C THR A 118 15.47 -7.62 8.30
N GLN A 119 14.41 -7.92 7.54
CA GLN A 119 14.32 -9.13 6.74
C GLN A 119 13.37 -8.93 5.56
N VAL A 120 13.70 -9.58 4.44
CA VAL A 120 12.78 -9.83 3.34
C VAL A 120 12.86 -11.32 3.04
N GLU A 121 11.74 -12.01 3.21
CA GLU A 121 11.58 -13.44 2.99
C GLU A 121 10.67 -13.67 1.78
N LEU A 122 11.14 -14.53 0.86
CA LEU A 122 10.43 -14.89 -0.35
C LEU A 122 9.90 -16.32 -0.20
N VAL A 123 8.61 -16.52 -0.41
CA VAL A 123 7.96 -17.83 -0.30
C VAL A 123 7.56 -18.33 -1.68
N LYS A 124 7.78 -19.63 -1.91
CA LYS A 124 7.24 -20.37 -3.05
C LYS A 124 6.63 -21.70 -2.58
N GLU A 125 5.51 -22.09 -3.15
CA GLU A 125 4.78 -23.29 -2.79
C GLU A 125 5.70 -24.53 -2.93
N GLY A 126 5.74 -25.34 -1.87
CA GLY A 126 6.56 -26.55 -1.83
C GLY A 126 8.07 -26.31 -1.73
N GLN A 127 8.53 -25.08 -1.53
CA GLN A 127 9.94 -24.72 -1.36
C GLN A 127 10.21 -24.12 0.02
N ALA A 128 11.49 -24.15 0.44
CA ALA A 128 11.91 -23.48 1.66
C ALA A 128 11.97 -21.96 1.43
N PRO A 129 11.58 -21.13 2.41
CA PRO A 129 11.66 -19.68 2.28
C PRO A 129 13.09 -19.19 1.98
N ILE A 130 13.19 -18.17 1.14
CA ILE A 130 14.46 -17.60 0.70
C ILE A 130 14.64 -16.23 1.36
N ILE A 131 15.68 -16.08 2.16
CA ILE A 131 16.04 -14.79 2.75
C ILE A 131 16.91 -14.01 1.77
N THR A 132 16.46 -12.82 1.40
CA THR A 132 17.22 -11.94 0.50
C THR A 132 18.38 -11.27 1.23
N LYS A 133 19.35 -10.78 0.46
CA LYS A 133 20.39 -9.91 1.02
C LYS A 133 19.88 -8.47 1.06
N LEU A 134 19.91 -7.88 2.24
CA LEU A 134 19.55 -6.47 2.42
C LEU A 134 20.70 -5.54 2.03
N PRO A 135 20.41 -4.44 1.34
CA PRO A 135 21.39 -3.40 1.09
C PRO A 135 21.53 -2.53 2.34
N ALA A 136 22.73 -2.00 2.57
CA ALA A 136 22.96 -0.93 3.56
C ALA A 136 22.40 -1.23 4.98
N ASN A 137 22.50 -2.50 5.41
CA ASN A 137 21.94 -3.02 6.66
C ASN A 137 20.43 -2.74 6.85
N GLY A 138 19.69 -2.63 5.74
CA GLY A 138 18.24 -2.46 5.76
C GLY A 138 17.74 -1.03 5.95
N LYS A 139 18.64 -0.03 5.98
CA LYS A 139 18.25 1.39 6.07
C LYS A 139 18.08 1.99 4.69
N VAL A 140 16.88 2.50 4.43
CA VAL A 140 16.47 3.05 3.15
C VAL A 140 15.94 4.46 3.38
N ASP A 141 16.59 5.45 2.77
CA ASP A 141 16.10 6.84 2.73
C ASP A 141 15.30 7.02 1.44
N LEU A 142 13.99 7.15 1.60
CA LEU A 142 13.02 7.37 0.54
C LEU A 142 12.93 8.86 0.23
N ASN A 143 12.78 9.18 -1.05
CA ASN A 143 12.63 10.54 -1.54
C ASN A 143 11.19 10.78 -2.02
N PRO A 144 10.41 11.62 -1.32
CA PRO A 144 9.03 11.97 -1.71
C PRO A 144 8.97 13.02 -2.82
N ARG A 145 9.97 13.05 -3.72
CA ARG A 145 10.07 14.00 -4.85
C ARG A 145 10.12 15.48 -4.45
N GLY A 146 10.54 15.76 -3.22
CA GLY A 146 10.60 17.12 -2.69
C GLY A 146 10.50 17.14 -1.18
N THR A 147 10.25 18.33 -0.63
CA THR A 147 9.90 18.47 0.79
C THR A 147 8.40 18.33 0.97
N PHE A 148 7.98 17.82 2.13
CA PHE A 148 6.59 17.73 2.53
C PHE A 148 6.40 18.36 3.91
N GLU A 149 5.18 18.83 4.20
CA GLU A 149 4.87 19.59 5.41
C GLU A 149 3.84 18.85 6.27
N VAL A 150 4.16 18.75 7.56
CA VAL A 150 3.19 18.36 8.58
C VAL A 150 2.63 19.64 9.20
N PHE A 151 1.37 19.95 8.88
CA PHE A 151 0.69 21.11 9.42
C PHE A 151 0.25 20.90 10.87
N VAL A 152 0.25 21.98 11.65
CA VAL A 152 -0.32 21.97 13.01
C VAL A 152 -1.81 21.62 12.93
N ASP A 153 -2.22 20.62 13.72
CA ASP A 153 -3.59 20.05 13.73
C ASP A 153 -4.06 19.50 12.36
N GLY A 154 -3.14 19.39 11.38
CA GLY A 154 -3.41 18.81 10.08
C GLY A 154 -3.34 17.28 10.10
N ASN A 155 -3.83 16.66 9.03
CA ASN A 155 -3.69 15.23 8.76
C ASN A 155 -2.94 15.05 7.43
N LEU A 156 -1.78 14.40 7.49
CA LEU A 156 -0.97 14.05 6.33
C LEU A 156 -1.08 12.54 6.11
N MET A 157 -1.66 12.13 4.98
CA MET A 157 -1.63 10.72 4.58
C MET A 157 -0.56 10.50 3.52
N ILE A 158 0.25 9.47 3.70
CA ILE A 158 1.31 9.07 2.76
C ILE A 158 1.13 7.59 2.46
N GLU A 159 1.09 7.24 1.19
CA GLU A 159 1.14 5.87 0.70
C GLU A 159 2.58 5.51 0.31
N LEU A 160 3.08 4.41 0.88
CA LEU A 160 4.36 3.79 0.53
C LEU A 160 4.07 2.60 -0.38
N ASP A 161 4.29 2.80 -1.67
CA ASP A 161 4.12 1.77 -2.69
C ASP A 161 5.47 1.05 -2.88
N VAL A 162 5.60 -0.10 -2.21
CA VAL A 162 6.80 -0.93 -2.23
C VAL A 162 6.66 -1.91 -3.38
N ASP A 163 7.13 -1.54 -4.57
CA ASP A 163 7.02 -2.40 -5.75
C ASP A 163 7.93 -3.65 -5.59
N ALA A 164 7.33 -4.79 -5.24
CA ALA A 164 8.03 -6.04 -4.97
C ALA A 164 8.74 -6.58 -6.23
N GLU A 165 8.09 -6.49 -7.39
CA GLU A 165 8.67 -6.92 -8.68
C GLU A 165 9.99 -6.21 -8.95
N LYS A 166 9.97 -4.88 -8.81
CA LYS A 166 11.11 -4.01 -9.04
C LYS A 166 12.11 -4.07 -7.89
N SER A 167 11.66 -4.45 -6.69
CA SER A 167 12.48 -4.52 -5.49
C SER A 167 13.30 -5.80 -5.33
N ILE A 168 12.97 -6.89 -6.03
CA ILE A 168 13.70 -8.15 -5.95
C ILE A 168 14.62 -8.33 -7.16
N HIS A 169 15.93 -8.23 -6.92
CA HIS A 169 16.93 -8.44 -7.96
C HIS A 169 17.49 -9.87 -7.93
N ILE A 170 17.14 -10.65 -8.94
CA ILE A 170 17.56 -12.05 -9.12
C ILE A 170 18.84 -12.10 -9.97
N ILE A 171 19.93 -12.59 -9.38
CA ILE A 171 21.23 -12.72 -10.06
C ILE A 171 21.51 -14.20 -10.34
N LYS A 172 21.65 -14.55 -11.61
CA LYS A 172 22.14 -15.87 -12.04
C LYS A 172 23.66 -15.91 -11.95
N LYS A 173 24.20 -16.71 -11.03
CA LYS A 173 25.64 -16.93 -10.91
C LYS A 173 26.14 -17.85 -12.03
N GLY A 174 27.44 -17.78 -12.32
CA GLY A 174 28.08 -18.58 -13.38
C GLY A 174 28.02 -20.11 -13.20
N ASN A 175 27.58 -20.61 -12.04
CA ASN A 175 27.31 -22.03 -11.77
C ASN A 175 25.82 -22.42 -11.95
N GLY A 176 24.95 -21.48 -12.36
CA GLY A 176 23.51 -21.66 -12.46
C GLY A 176 22.73 -21.44 -11.16
N GLU A 177 23.40 -21.11 -10.05
CA GLU A 177 22.77 -20.79 -8.77
C GLU A 177 22.19 -19.36 -8.79
N LEU A 178 21.00 -19.16 -8.23
CA LEU A 178 20.37 -17.86 -8.12
C LEU A 178 20.77 -17.17 -6.80
N SER A 179 21.00 -15.86 -6.83
CA SER A 179 21.11 -15.00 -5.65
C SER A 179 19.98 -13.99 -5.67
N TYR A 180 19.34 -13.79 -4.52
CA TYR A 180 18.24 -12.85 -4.37
C TYR A 180 18.72 -11.69 -3.50
N ASN A 181 18.70 -10.48 -4.07
CA ASN A 181 19.06 -9.26 -3.38
C ASN A 181 17.84 -8.36 -3.30
N PHE A 182 17.60 -7.77 -2.14
CA PHE A 182 16.62 -6.71 -2.00
C PHE A 182 17.24 -5.39 -2.50
N ARG A 183 16.51 -4.70 -3.36
CA ARG A 183 16.86 -3.41 -3.96
C ARG A 183 15.62 -2.53 -3.80
N PRO A 184 15.43 -1.84 -2.67
CA PRO A 184 14.14 -1.20 -2.35
C PRO A 184 13.77 -0.16 -3.41
N VAL A 185 12.74 -0.45 -4.17
CA VAL A 185 12.05 0.47 -5.08
C VAL A 185 10.75 0.79 -4.39
N VAL A 186 10.70 1.97 -3.77
CA VAL A 186 9.52 2.42 -3.03
C VAL A 186 9.15 3.80 -3.54
N PHE A 187 7.92 3.91 -4.03
CA PHE A 187 7.34 5.19 -4.40
C PHE A 187 6.62 5.76 -3.18
N VAL A 188 6.85 7.05 -2.94
CA VAL A 188 6.15 7.77 -1.87
C VAL A 188 5.12 8.66 -2.54
N LYS A 189 3.84 8.43 -2.24
CA LYS A 189 2.73 9.26 -2.70
C LYS A 189 2.13 10.02 -1.53
N ILE A 190 2.04 11.33 -1.64
CA ILE A 190 1.38 12.21 -0.68
C ILE A 190 -0.06 12.40 -1.14
N ILE A 191 -0.99 11.86 -0.36
CA ILE A 191 -2.41 11.91 -0.69
C ILE A 191 -2.90 13.36 -0.72
N GLY A 192 -3.68 13.70 -1.74
CA GLY A 192 -4.18 15.06 -1.97
C GLY A 192 -3.20 15.99 -2.70
N VAL A 193 -1.96 15.54 -2.91
CA VAL A 193 -0.96 16.22 -3.76
C VAL A 193 -0.72 15.40 -5.03
N ASP A 194 -0.50 14.09 -4.86
CA ASP A 194 -0.32 13.15 -5.95
C ASP A 194 -1.68 12.54 -6.36
N GLU A 195 -1.84 12.27 -7.66
CA GLU A 195 -3.01 11.53 -8.19
C GLU A 195 -2.78 10.01 -8.09
N GLY A 196 -3.86 9.21 -8.13
CA GLY A 196 -3.77 7.75 -8.24
C GLY A 196 -3.48 7.00 -6.93
N SER A 197 -4.19 7.35 -5.85
CA SER A 197 -4.21 6.53 -4.62
C SER A 197 -5.02 5.26 -4.84
N LYS A 198 -4.55 4.13 -4.32
CA LYS A 198 -5.34 2.91 -4.34
C LYS A 198 -6.49 2.95 -3.33
N LEU A 199 -7.42 2.03 -3.49
CA LEU A 199 -8.40 1.68 -2.46
C LEU A 199 -7.69 1.39 -1.14
N VAL A 200 -8.31 1.80 -0.03
CA VAL A 200 -7.84 1.47 1.32
C VAL A 200 -8.81 0.46 1.92
N LEU A 201 -8.28 -0.66 2.40
CA LEU A 201 -9.06 -1.68 3.11
C LEU A 201 -8.59 -1.73 4.57
N LEU A 202 -9.48 -1.40 5.49
CA LEU A 202 -9.18 -1.29 6.92
C LEU A 202 -10.17 -2.08 7.74
N ASP A 203 -9.72 -2.75 8.80
CA ASP A 203 -10.58 -3.27 9.85
C ASP A 203 -10.36 -2.50 11.16
N GLY A 204 -11.38 -2.48 12.01
CA GLY A 204 -11.25 -1.86 13.31
C GLY A 204 -12.57 -1.64 14.02
N LYS A 205 -12.48 -0.98 15.16
CA LYS A 205 -13.62 -0.65 16.00
C LYS A 205 -14.11 0.77 15.72
N VAL A 206 -15.43 0.88 15.51
CA VAL A 206 -16.13 2.14 15.39
C VAL A 206 -16.16 2.82 16.76
N LEU A 207 -15.60 4.01 16.86
CA LEU A 207 -15.70 4.90 18.02
C LEU A 207 -16.01 6.34 17.56
N GLY A 208 -16.56 7.17 18.44
CA GLY A 208 -16.77 8.59 18.13
C GLY A 208 -17.71 8.84 16.96
N ARG A 209 -18.73 7.99 16.77
CA ARG A 209 -19.72 8.11 15.69
C ARG A 209 -20.42 9.48 15.73
N THR A 210 -20.45 10.13 14.56
CA THR A 210 -21.18 11.38 14.31
C THR A 210 -22.35 11.13 13.35
N GLU A 211 -22.88 12.15 12.67
CA GLU A 211 -23.83 11.97 11.57
C GLU A 211 -23.10 11.58 10.28
N THR A 212 -21.97 12.24 10.00
CA THR A 212 -21.24 12.20 8.73
C THR A 212 -20.03 11.24 8.73
N GLY A 213 -19.75 10.57 9.84
CA GLY A 213 -18.59 9.68 9.93
C GLY A 213 -18.37 9.11 11.32
N PHE A 214 -17.20 8.50 11.52
CA PHE A 214 -16.74 7.94 12.80
C PHE A 214 -15.20 7.87 12.84
N GLN A 215 -14.64 7.39 13.94
CA GLN A 215 -13.23 7.05 14.09
C GLN A 215 -13.07 5.53 14.09
N LEU A 216 -12.28 4.99 13.16
CA LEU A 216 -11.89 3.60 13.12
C LEU A 216 -10.62 3.43 13.95
N CYS A 217 -10.71 2.68 15.04
CA CYS A 217 -9.63 2.49 16.01
C CYS A 217 -9.24 1.01 16.11
N ASP A 218 -8.17 0.70 16.83
CA ASP A 218 -7.82 -0.69 17.11
C ASP A 218 -8.98 -1.42 17.81
N SER A 219 -9.14 -2.71 17.53
CA SER A 219 -10.20 -3.54 18.09
C SER A 219 -10.24 -3.54 19.64
N GLN A 220 -9.10 -3.33 20.29
CA GLN A 220 -8.95 -3.29 21.75
C GLN A 220 -9.21 -1.92 22.35
N ASP A 221 -9.23 -0.86 21.54
CA ASP A 221 -9.44 0.49 22.02
C ASP A 221 -10.85 0.67 22.62
N LEU A 222 -10.90 1.45 23.71
CA LEU A 222 -12.15 1.74 24.42
C LEU A 222 -12.64 3.17 24.19
N GLU A 223 -11.74 4.06 23.77
CA GLU A 223 -11.98 5.47 23.56
C GLU A 223 -11.15 5.94 22.36
N VAL A 224 -11.60 7.00 21.68
CA VAL A 224 -10.86 7.60 20.57
C VAL A 224 -9.49 8.07 21.06
N ASN A 225 -8.44 7.74 20.31
CA ASN A 225 -7.07 8.11 20.60
C ASN A 225 -6.37 8.62 19.32
N ASP A 226 -5.07 8.89 19.47
CA ASP A 226 -4.23 9.43 18.41
C ASP A 226 -3.92 8.45 17.28
N ASN A 227 -4.21 7.17 17.44
CA ASN A 227 -3.99 6.14 16.41
C ASN A 227 -5.26 5.85 15.60
N CYS A 228 -6.41 6.41 15.98
CA CYS A 228 -7.64 6.24 15.24
C CYS A 228 -7.64 7.02 13.92
N LEU A 229 -8.34 6.47 12.92
CA LEU A 229 -8.54 7.08 11.62
C LEU A 229 -9.95 7.63 11.47
N ALA A 230 -10.05 8.84 10.95
CA ALA A 230 -11.34 9.41 10.60
C ALA A 230 -11.88 8.76 9.33
N VAL A 231 -13.13 8.28 9.39
CA VAL A 231 -13.86 7.70 8.26
C VAL A 231 -15.09 8.55 7.97
N SER A 232 -15.21 9.03 6.74
CA SER A 232 -16.38 9.76 6.23
C SER A 232 -17.42 8.78 5.69
N ILE A 233 -18.70 9.01 6.00
CA ILE A 233 -19.84 8.31 5.41
C ILE A 233 -20.60 9.29 4.52
N THR A 234 -20.82 8.91 3.27
CA THR A 234 -21.59 9.68 2.29
C THR A 234 -22.91 8.99 1.95
N ALA A 235 -23.70 9.60 1.06
CA ALA A 235 -24.94 8.97 0.57
C ALA A 235 -24.66 7.75 -0.33
N ASP A 236 -23.46 7.65 -0.91
CA ASP A 236 -23.05 6.58 -1.81
C ASP A 236 -22.32 5.43 -1.08
N THR A 237 -22.10 5.60 0.24
CA THR A 237 -21.54 4.55 1.10
C THR A 237 -22.55 3.42 1.28
N VAL A 238 -22.17 2.21 0.90
CA VAL A 238 -22.96 1.00 1.17
C VAL A 238 -22.57 0.43 2.53
N VAL A 239 -23.56 0.20 3.40
CA VAL A 239 -23.35 -0.45 4.69
C VAL A 239 -24.04 -1.79 4.70
N GLN A 240 -23.34 -2.84 5.10
CA GLN A 240 -23.85 -4.20 5.22
C GLN A 240 -23.64 -4.75 6.63
N ASP A 241 -24.49 -5.68 7.02
CA ASP A 241 -24.28 -6.52 8.21
C ASP A 241 -23.39 -7.75 7.90
N ASP A 242 -23.16 -8.57 8.92
CA ASP A 242 -22.37 -9.79 8.87
C ASP A 242 -22.97 -10.90 7.98
N GLN A 243 -24.21 -10.72 7.54
CA GLN A 243 -24.93 -11.59 6.61
C GLN A 243 -24.93 -11.04 5.18
N ILE A 244 -24.18 -9.97 4.92
CA ILE A 244 -24.09 -9.27 3.63
C ILE A 244 -25.48 -8.80 3.18
N VAL A 245 -26.21 -8.16 4.09
CA VAL A 245 -27.50 -7.50 3.83
C VAL A 245 -27.31 -6.01 4.02
N VAL A 246 -27.81 -5.20 3.08
CA VAL A 246 -27.74 -3.73 3.21
C VAL A 246 -28.52 -3.27 4.44
N VAL A 247 -27.85 -2.50 5.29
CA VAL A 247 -28.40 -1.87 6.49
C VAL A 247 -28.21 -0.34 6.39
N PRO A 248 -29.02 0.45 7.11
CA PRO A 248 -28.83 1.90 7.11
C PRO A 248 -27.54 2.30 7.82
N ALA A 249 -26.93 3.42 7.41
CA ALA A 249 -25.72 3.96 8.06
C ALA A 249 -25.90 4.36 9.55
N THR A 250 -27.14 4.33 10.06
CA THR A 250 -27.43 4.47 11.49
C THR A 250 -27.03 3.24 12.31
N ASP A 251 -26.81 2.11 11.66
CA ASP A 251 -26.42 0.86 12.32
C ASP A 251 -24.90 0.81 12.58
N VAL A 252 -24.14 1.71 11.94
CA VAL A 252 -22.76 2.01 12.30
C VAL A 252 -22.77 2.78 13.63
N VAL A 253 -22.53 2.06 14.73
CA VAL A 253 -22.58 2.59 16.10
C VAL A 253 -21.31 2.26 16.87
N ASP A 254 -21.01 3.08 17.87
CA ASP A 254 -19.83 2.91 18.73
C ASP A 254 -19.78 1.49 19.33
N GLY A 255 -18.59 0.89 19.29
CA GLY A 255 -18.30 -0.43 19.80
C GLY A 255 -18.43 -1.56 18.77
N LYS A 256 -19.00 -1.31 17.60
CA LYS A 256 -19.03 -2.28 16.49
C LYS A 256 -17.65 -2.45 15.88
N ILE A 257 -17.36 -3.65 15.40
CA ILE A 257 -16.24 -3.88 14.49
C ILE A 257 -16.75 -3.70 13.06
N ALA A 258 -15.95 -3.05 12.23
CA ALA A 258 -16.25 -2.82 10.84
C ALA A 258 -15.02 -3.05 9.97
N THR A 259 -15.24 -3.65 8.80
CA THR A 259 -14.32 -3.59 7.67
C THR A 259 -14.76 -2.45 6.76
N VAL A 260 -13.85 -1.56 6.42
CA VAL A 260 -14.07 -0.36 5.61
C VAL A 260 -13.23 -0.46 4.35
N LEU A 261 -13.90 -0.43 3.19
CA LEU A 261 -13.28 -0.15 1.91
C LEU A 261 -13.53 1.31 1.55
N GLY A 262 -12.48 2.08 1.27
CA GLY A 262 -12.59 3.50 0.99
C GLY A 262 -11.47 4.06 0.14
N ILE A 263 -11.47 5.38 -0.02
CA ILE A 263 -10.41 6.13 -0.70
C ILE A 263 -9.77 7.08 0.31
N ALA A 264 -8.44 7.12 0.34
CA ALA A 264 -7.71 8.06 1.18
C ALA A 264 -7.83 9.48 0.62
N SER A 265 -8.21 10.43 1.48
CA SER A 265 -8.21 11.86 1.23
C SER A 265 -7.71 12.59 2.49
N ASP A 266 -8.39 13.65 2.94
CA ASP A 266 -8.18 14.21 4.29
C ASP A 266 -8.62 13.22 5.38
N ASN A 267 -9.58 12.35 5.04
CA ASN A 267 -10.09 11.23 5.84
C ASN A 267 -10.13 9.97 4.95
N ILE A 268 -10.61 8.84 5.47
CA ILE A 268 -10.99 7.72 4.61
C ILE A 268 -12.44 7.93 4.16
N ASP A 269 -12.66 8.22 2.89
CA ASP A 269 -14.00 8.34 2.32
C ASP A 269 -14.54 6.93 2.02
N ALA A 270 -15.44 6.45 2.88
CA ALA A 270 -15.92 5.08 2.80
C ALA A 270 -16.78 4.86 1.55
N LEU A 271 -16.36 3.91 0.72
CA LEU A 271 -17.19 3.36 -0.34
C LEU A 271 -18.08 2.29 0.25
N HIS A 272 -17.53 1.37 1.04
CA HIS A 272 -18.24 0.20 1.55
C HIS A 272 -17.87 -0.06 3.02
N ILE A 273 -18.85 -0.42 3.83
CA ILE A 273 -18.68 -0.77 5.25
C ILE A 273 -19.39 -2.09 5.51
N VAL A 274 -18.69 -3.07 6.06
CA VAL A 274 -19.27 -4.33 6.51
C VAL A 274 -19.12 -4.42 8.02
N LEU A 275 -20.24 -4.50 8.73
CA LEU A 275 -20.28 -4.62 10.18
C LEU A 275 -20.13 -6.09 10.58
N GLU A 276 -19.17 -6.38 11.45
CA GLU A 276 -19.02 -7.73 11.98
C GLU A 276 -20.07 -8.05 13.06
N ALA A 277 -20.28 -9.35 13.29
CA ALA A 277 -21.04 -9.84 14.43
C ALA A 277 -20.37 -9.46 15.76
N ASP A 278 -21.16 -9.36 16.84
CA ASP A 278 -20.66 -8.98 18.18
C ASP A 278 -19.64 -9.98 18.77
N ASP A 279 -19.45 -11.16 18.16
CA ASP A 279 -18.47 -12.18 18.55
C ASP A 279 -17.52 -12.47 17.38
N LYS A 280 -16.37 -11.79 17.34
CA LYS A 280 -15.30 -11.99 16.32
C LYS A 280 -14.93 -13.46 16.12
N LYS A 281 -15.08 -14.31 17.15
CA LYS A 281 -14.66 -15.72 17.10
C LYS A 281 -15.52 -16.59 16.19
N VAL A 282 -16.60 -16.06 15.66
CA VAL A 282 -17.53 -16.76 14.74
C VAL A 282 -17.74 -15.94 13.46
N SER A 283 -16.81 -15.06 13.10
CA SER A 283 -16.91 -14.36 11.82
C SER A 283 -16.66 -15.34 10.68
N ASN A 284 -17.59 -15.38 9.73
CA ASN A 284 -17.41 -16.03 8.44
C ASN A 284 -17.00 -15.02 7.36
N LEU A 285 -16.72 -13.76 7.74
CA LEU A 285 -16.23 -12.75 6.81
C LEU A 285 -14.73 -12.92 6.65
N ALA A 286 -14.26 -12.90 5.40
CA ALA A 286 -12.85 -12.92 5.07
C ALA A 286 -12.60 -12.29 3.70
N LEU A 287 -11.35 -11.95 3.44
CA LEU A 287 -10.85 -11.58 2.13
C LEU A 287 -10.34 -12.84 1.42
N PHE A 288 -10.76 -13.01 0.17
CA PHE A 288 -10.35 -14.11 -0.70
C PHE A 288 -9.65 -13.54 -1.92
N SER A 289 -8.40 -13.92 -2.12
CA SER A 289 -7.54 -13.34 -3.15
C SER A 289 -7.13 -14.40 -4.17
N GLY A 290 -6.99 -14.01 -5.44
CA GLY A 290 -6.43 -14.86 -6.48
C GLY A 290 -7.12 -14.74 -7.84
N ALA A 291 -6.68 -15.57 -8.79
CA ALA A 291 -7.08 -15.45 -10.17
C ALA A 291 -8.45 -16.09 -10.47
N ALA A 292 -9.27 -15.39 -11.26
CA ALA A 292 -10.50 -15.94 -11.80
C ALA A 292 -10.22 -17.13 -12.73
N THR A 293 -10.93 -18.24 -12.52
CA THR A 293 -10.85 -19.48 -13.32
C THR A 293 -12.04 -19.65 -14.27
N SER A 294 -13.02 -18.75 -14.21
CA SER A 294 -14.13 -18.65 -15.16
C SER A 294 -14.52 -17.19 -15.38
N ASP A 295 -15.06 -16.89 -16.56
CA ASP A 295 -15.72 -15.62 -16.83
C ASP A 295 -16.91 -15.42 -15.88
N PHE A 296 -17.25 -14.15 -15.61
CA PHE A 296 -18.49 -13.82 -14.92
C PHE A 296 -19.72 -14.27 -15.71
N GLN A 297 -20.60 -15.03 -15.05
CA GLN A 297 -21.82 -15.55 -15.66
C GLN A 297 -23.00 -15.39 -14.70
N VAL A 298 -24.00 -14.63 -15.15
CA VAL A 298 -25.23 -14.31 -14.40
C VAL A 298 -24.94 -13.51 -13.13
N ASP A 299 -24.51 -14.19 -12.06
CA ASP A 299 -24.34 -13.66 -10.70
C ASP A 299 -23.12 -14.28 -9.98
N ASN A 300 -22.28 -15.02 -10.69
CA ASN A 300 -21.11 -15.67 -10.08
C ASN A 300 -19.97 -15.90 -11.07
N PHE A 301 -18.80 -16.12 -10.51
CA PHE A 301 -17.62 -16.67 -11.17
C PHE A 301 -16.92 -17.62 -10.20
N THR A 302 -15.89 -18.31 -10.69
CA THR A 302 -15.01 -19.15 -9.89
C THR A 302 -13.60 -18.60 -9.91
N MET A 303 -12.86 -18.78 -8.83
CA MET A 303 -11.46 -18.37 -8.68
C MET A 303 -10.64 -19.47 -8.00
N ASP A 304 -9.33 -19.45 -8.22
CA ASP A 304 -8.38 -20.17 -7.37
C ASP A 304 -8.00 -19.23 -6.24
N ALA A 305 -8.57 -19.49 -5.06
CA ALA A 305 -8.47 -18.56 -3.93
C ALA A 305 -7.45 -19.03 -2.90
N THR A 306 -6.65 -18.07 -2.43
CA THR A 306 -6.03 -18.10 -1.11
C THR A 306 -6.89 -17.29 -0.14
N ILE A 307 -6.80 -17.61 1.15
CA ILE A 307 -7.45 -16.83 2.21
C ILE A 307 -6.34 -15.99 2.84
N ASP A 308 -6.51 -14.68 2.80
CA ASP A 308 -5.69 -13.76 3.57
C ASP A 308 -6.39 -13.53 4.92
N ASP A 309 -5.84 -14.11 5.98
CA ASP A 309 -6.31 -13.84 7.33
C ASP A 309 -5.09 -13.78 8.27
N ASP A 310 -4.66 -12.55 8.54
CA ASP A 310 -3.58 -12.21 9.47
C ASP A 310 -3.79 -12.79 10.89
N ASP A 311 -5.02 -13.21 11.24
CA ASP A 311 -5.37 -13.69 12.58
C ASP A 311 -5.57 -15.21 12.67
N VAL A 312 -5.38 -15.96 11.58
CA VAL A 312 -5.53 -17.42 11.61
C VAL A 312 -4.33 -18.16 11.04
N VAL A 313 -3.67 -18.91 11.93
CA VAL A 313 -2.74 -20.00 11.59
C VAL A 313 -3.52 -21.14 10.92
N ILE A 314 -4.05 -20.91 9.72
CA ILE A 314 -4.41 -21.97 8.79
C ILE A 314 -3.35 -21.93 7.69
N GLN A 315 -2.77 -23.08 7.39
CA GLN A 315 -2.00 -23.21 6.15
C GLN A 315 -2.87 -22.69 5.01
N PRO A 316 -2.34 -21.93 4.02
CA PRO A 316 -3.12 -21.50 2.88
C PRO A 316 -3.80 -22.74 2.30
N LEU A 317 -5.11 -22.81 2.47
CA LEU A 317 -5.91 -23.85 1.83
C LEU A 317 -6.02 -23.37 0.40
N THR A 318 -5.27 -23.98 -0.51
CA THR A 318 -5.51 -23.82 -1.94
C THR A 318 -6.89 -24.41 -2.23
N LEU A 319 -7.88 -23.53 -2.34
CA LEU A 319 -9.26 -23.90 -2.62
C LEU A 319 -9.39 -24.00 -4.13
N ALA A 320 -9.16 -25.21 -4.66
CA ALA A 320 -9.08 -25.50 -6.09
C ALA A 320 -10.34 -25.16 -6.94
N ALA A 321 -11.36 -24.52 -6.36
CA ALA A 321 -12.41 -23.76 -7.06
C ALA A 321 -13.33 -23.11 -6.01
N LEU A 322 -13.11 -21.84 -5.72
CA LEU A 322 -14.01 -21.04 -4.89
C LEU A 322 -15.07 -20.37 -5.77
N THR A 323 -16.36 -20.56 -5.47
CA THR A 323 -17.43 -19.83 -6.18
C THR A 323 -17.71 -18.50 -5.49
N VAL A 324 -17.48 -17.39 -6.19
CA VAL A 324 -17.82 -16.05 -5.68
C VAL A 324 -19.17 -15.62 -6.27
N ALA A 325 -20.13 -15.30 -5.40
CA ALA A 325 -21.49 -14.94 -5.79
C ALA A 325 -21.80 -13.47 -5.46
N LEU A 326 -22.25 -12.75 -6.48
CA LEU A 326 -22.77 -11.39 -6.40
C LEU A 326 -24.28 -11.51 -6.22
N VAL A 327 -24.78 -11.22 -5.02
CA VAL A 327 -26.20 -11.38 -4.73
C VAL A 327 -26.94 -10.10 -5.12
N GLU A 328 -27.87 -10.20 -6.08
CA GLU A 328 -28.70 -9.07 -6.48
C GLU A 328 -29.37 -8.39 -5.26
N GLY A 329 -29.27 -7.07 -5.17
CA GLY A 329 -29.81 -6.28 -4.08
C GLY A 329 -29.02 -6.36 -2.77
N SER A 330 -27.89 -7.07 -2.71
CA SER A 330 -27.00 -7.03 -1.54
C SER A 330 -26.21 -5.74 -1.44
N GLY A 331 -26.15 -4.91 -2.49
CA GLY A 331 -25.29 -3.73 -2.55
C GLY A 331 -23.85 -4.02 -2.97
N VAL A 332 -23.57 -5.25 -3.42
CA VAL A 332 -22.26 -5.63 -3.96
C VAL A 332 -21.87 -4.76 -5.16
N ARG A 333 -20.61 -4.35 -5.18
CA ARG A 333 -19.98 -3.60 -6.28
C ARG A 333 -18.64 -4.22 -6.62
N VAL A 334 -18.26 -4.09 -7.88
CA VAL A 334 -16.93 -4.44 -8.39
C VAL A 334 -16.18 -3.13 -8.61
N PHE A 335 -15.00 -3.02 -8.02
CA PHE A 335 -14.14 -1.86 -8.11
C PHE A 335 -12.86 -2.24 -8.86
N ASP A 336 -12.31 -1.32 -9.62
CA ASP A 336 -10.88 -1.39 -9.91
C ASP A 336 -10.06 -0.95 -8.67
N LYS A 337 -8.73 -1.12 -8.72
CA LYS A 337 -7.84 -0.74 -7.62
C LYS A 337 -7.83 0.74 -7.26
N ASN A 338 -8.35 1.61 -8.12
CA ASN A 338 -8.44 3.06 -7.89
C ASN A 338 -9.79 3.47 -7.27
N GLY A 339 -10.73 2.51 -7.14
CA GLY A 339 -12.03 2.71 -6.51
C GLY A 339 -13.15 3.11 -7.47
N ASP A 340 -12.92 3.04 -8.78
CA ASP A 340 -13.98 3.24 -9.76
C ASP A 340 -14.85 1.97 -9.87
N VAL A 341 -16.17 2.17 -9.93
CA VAL A 341 -17.11 1.05 -10.09
C VAL A 341 -17.11 0.57 -11.53
N VAL A 342 -16.74 -0.69 -11.73
CA VAL A 342 -16.66 -1.35 -13.05
C VAL A 342 -17.75 -2.42 -13.22
N SER A 343 -17.97 -2.86 -14.46
CA SER A 343 -18.91 -3.95 -14.74
C SER A 343 -18.32 -5.28 -14.29
N ALA A 344 -19.12 -6.15 -13.67
CA ALA A 344 -18.68 -7.51 -13.35
C ALA A 344 -18.31 -8.34 -14.60
N ASP A 345 -18.80 -7.94 -15.79
CA ASP A 345 -18.43 -8.55 -17.07
C ASP A 345 -16.94 -8.39 -17.43
N THR A 346 -16.20 -7.52 -16.73
CA THR A 346 -14.73 -7.40 -16.90
C THR A 346 -13.98 -8.55 -16.24
N ILE A 347 -14.61 -9.30 -15.35
CA ILE A 347 -14.02 -10.48 -14.71
C ILE A 347 -14.02 -11.62 -15.74
N VAL A 348 -12.84 -11.91 -16.27
CA VAL A 348 -12.57 -12.99 -17.21
C VAL A 348 -11.55 -13.95 -16.64
N VAL A 349 -11.38 -15.12 -17.27
CA VAL A 349 -10.31 -16.05 -16.86
C VAL A 349 -8.96 -15.34 -16.81
N GLY A 350 -8.29 -15.40 -15.66
CA GLY A 350 -6.98 -14.81 -15.41
C GLY A 350 -7.00 -13.41 -14.77
N THR A 351 -8.16 -12.75 -14.65
CA THR A 351 -8.27 -11.51 -13.87
C THR A 351 -7.87 -11.76 -12.43
N ASP A 352 -7.04 -10.89 -11.85
CA ASP A 352 -6.74 -10.94 -10.42
C ASP A 352 -7.88 -10.32 -9.62
N VAL A 353 -8.30 -11.01 -8.56
CA VAL A 353 -9.52 -10.69 -7.83
C VAL A 353 -9.34 -10.81 -6.34
N ASP A 354 -9.72 -9.75 -5.63
CA ASP A 354 -9.98 -9.75 -4.19
C ASP A 354 -11.49 -9.67 -3.92
N ALA A 355 -12.04 -10.73 -3.35
CA ALA A 355 -13.44 -10.80 -2.97
C ALA A 355 -13.57 -10.82 -1.45
N PHE A 356 -14.01 -9.70 -0.86
CA PHE A 356 -14.40 -9.69 0.55
C PHE A 356 -15.85 -10.15 0.70
N GLY A 357 -16.12 -11.06 1.63
CA GLY A 357 -17.48 -11.48 1.87
C GLY A 357 -17.64 -12.63 2.85
N MET A 358 -18.87 -13.13 2.92
CA MET A 358 -19.23 -14.21 3.85
C MET A 358 -18.98 -15.58 3.22
N ALA A 359 -18.04 -16.32 3.80
CA ALA A 359 -17.75 -17.73 3.53
C ALA A 359 -18.95 -18.63 3.82
N GLN A 360 -19.19 -19.61 2.94
CA GLN A 360 -20.26 -20.60 3.08
C GLN A 360 -19.73 -22.04 2.91
N PRO A 361 -20.05 -22.96 3.83
CA PRO A 361 -20.84 -22.73 5.07
C PRO A 361 -20.05 -22.00 6.17
N ASP A 362 -18.73 -22.09 6.16
CA ASP A 362 -17.79 -21.44 7.08
C ASP A 362 -16.41 -21.34 6.43
N ILE A 363 -15.49 -20.56 7.01
CA ILE A 363 -14.15 -20.31 6.47
C ILE A 363 -13.30 -21.60 6.36
N SER A 364 -13.52 -22.58 7.25
CA SER A 364 -12.72 -23.81 7.31
C SER A 364 -13.06 -24.84 6.23
N THR A 365 -14.25 -24.72 5.64
CA THR A 365 -14.78 -25.64 4.63
C THR A 365 -15.42 -24.89 3.45
N VAL A 366 -14.99 -23.66 3.23
CA VAL A 366 -15.59 -22.75 2.27
C VAL A 366 -15.57 -23.35 0.86
N GLY A 367 -16.73 -23.33 0.20
CA GLY A 367 -16.85 -23.63 -1.23
C GLY A 367 -17.54 -22.51 -2.00
N LYS A 368 -18.08 -21.53 -1.28
CA LYS A 368 -18.78 -20.38 -1.85
C LYS A 368 -18.61 -19.15 -0.97
N VAL A 369 -18.46 -17.99 -1.59
CA VAL A 369 -18.48 -16.68 -0.93
C VAL A 369 -19.68 -15.88 -1.41
N LYS A 370 -20.42 -15.31 -0.46
CA LYS A 370 -21.37 -14.24 -0.75
C LYS A 370 -20.63 -12.91 -0.66
N ALA A 371 -20.30 -12.31 -1.81
CA ALA A 371 -19.45 -11.13 -1.86
C ALA A 371 -20.17 -9.89 -1.31
N ALA A 372 -19.45 -9.16 -0.46
CA ALA A 372 -19.78 -7.83 0.01
C ALA A 372 -19.37 -6.78 -1.05
N PHE A 373 -18.14 -6.90 -1.53
CA PHE A 373 -17.54 -6.13 -2.61
C PHE A 373 -16.43 -6.97 -3.27
N ILE A 374 -16.00 -6.54 -4.45
CA ILE A 374 -14.93 -7.18 -5.21
C ILE A 374 -13.99 -6.08 -5.70
N ILE A 375 -12.69 -6.30 -5.60
CA ILE A 375 -11.65 -5.47 -6.21
C ILE A 375 -11.00 -6.32 -7.31
N ILE A 376 -10.76 -5.71 -8.47
CA ILE A 376 -10.06 -6.37 -9.56
C ILE A 376 -8.86 -5.55 -9.99
N ASP A 377 -7.81 -6.25 -10.39
CA ASP A 377 -6.71 -5.66 -11.16
C ASP A 377 -6.62 -6.37 -12.51
N ASN A 378 -6.68 -5.56 -13.56
CA ASN A 378 -6.55 -5.99 -14.95
C ASN A 378 -5.31 -5.37 -15.61
N ASP A 379 -4.44 -4.71 -14.83
CA ASP A 379 -3.25 -4.10 -15.36
C ASP A 379 -2.33 -5.18 -15.95
N GLU A 380 -1.86 -4.90 -17.16
CA GLU A 380 -0.87 -5.76 -17.80
C GLU A 380 0.47 -5.62 -17.10
N LYS A 381 1.17 -6.73 -16.92
CA LYS A 381 2.48 -6.75 -16.27
C LYS A 381 3.54 -6.07 -17.13
N ASP A 382 4.45 -5.37 -16.47
CA ASP A 382 5.61 -4.78 -17.12
C ASP A 382 6.52 -5.87 -17.68
N ASN A 383 7.02 -5.67 -18.90
CA ASN A 383 8.15 -6.43 -19.40
C ASN A 383 9.44 -5.86 -18.83
N LYS A 384 10.37 -6.73 -18.46
CA LYS A 384 11.66 -6.34 -17.89
C LYS A 384 12.82 -6.53 -18.87
N VAL A 385 13.53 -5.45 -19.20
CA VAL A 385 14.79 -5.47 -19.94
C VAL A 385 15.95 -5.13 -18.99
N SER A 386 16.85 -6.08 -18.76
CA SER A 386 18.07 -5.86 -17.97
C SER A 386 19.31 -5.78 -18.85
N GLY A 387 20.19 -4.81 -18.60
CA GLY A 387 21.42 -4.66 -19.39
C GLY A 387 22.24 -3.43 -19.05
N THR A 388 23.05 -2.97 -20.01
CA THR A 388 23.80 -1.72 -19.92
C THR A 388 23.41 -0.77 -21.03
N ILE A 389 23.37 0.53 -20.75
CA ILE A 389 23.11 1.55 -21.78
C ILE A 389 24.24 1.53 -22.83
N ALA A 390 23.90 1.16 -24.06
CA ALA A 390 24.82 1.15 -25.20
C ALA A 390 24.80 2.49 -25.97
N ALA A 391 23.64 3.14 -26.05
CA ALA A 391 23.49 4.45 -26.70
C ALA A 391 22.33 5.25 -26.07
N ILE A 392 22.39 6.58 -26.20
CA ILE A 392 21.37 7.52 -25.73
C ILE A 392 21.06 8.49 -26.88
N THR A 393 19.81 8.52 -27.32
CA THR A 393 19.30 9.42 -28.35
C THR A 393 18.36 10.44 -27.72
N LYS A 394 18.93 11.50 -27.15
CA LYS A 394 18.19 12.53 -26.38
C LYS A 394 17.13 13.29 -27.17
N THR A 395 17.28 13.41 -28.49
CA THR A 395 16.30 14.10 -29.35
C THR A 395 15.04 13.28 -29.60
N GLU A 396 15.14 11.97 -29.43
CA GLU A 396 14.06 11.01 -29.64
C GLU A 396 13.59 10.44 -28.30
N SER A 397 14.14 10.92 -27.17
CA SER A 397 13.93 10.36 -25.83
C SER A 397 14.10 8.84 -25.80
N GLN A 398 15.13 8.33 -26.48
CA GLN A 398 15.38 6.90 -26.60
C GLN A 398 16.72 6.51 -25.97
N ILE A 399 16.77 5.28 -25.47
CA ILE A 399 18.03 4.60 -25.13
C ILE A 399 18.10 3.25 -25.83
N THR A 400 19.33 2.80 -26.08
CA THR A 400 19.60 1.43 -26.52
C THR A 400 20.23 0.69 -25.36
N VAL A 401 19.65 -0.45 -24.99
CA VAL A 401 20.11 -1.31 -23.90
C VAL A 401 20.76 -2.54 -24.53
N ALA A 402 22.03 -2.78 -24.25
CA ALA A 402 22.66 -4.06 -24.53
C ALA A 402 22.09 -5.07 -23.51
N ALA A 403 20.98 -5.71 -23.89
CA ALA A 403 20.19 -6.58 -23.04
C ALA A 403 20.83 -7.96 -22.92
N VAL A 404 20.62 -8.56 -21.75
CA VAL A 404 21.04 -9.93 -21.44
C VAL A 404 19.80 -10.74 -21.12
N ASP A 405 19.60 -11.84 -21.86
CA ASP A 405 18.52 -12.83 -21.66
C ASP A 405 17.09 -12.22 -21.66
N TYR A 406 16.83 -11.23 -22.51
CA TYR A 406 15.49 -10.64 -22.67
C TYR A 406 14.63 -11.55 -23.55
N ASN A 407 13.65 -12.26 -23.00
CA ASN A 407 12.82 -13.23 -23.74
C ASN A 407 13.65 -14.28 -24.51
N GLY A 408 14.80 -14.68 -23.97
CA GLY A 408 15.75 -15.60 -24.62
C GLY A 408 16.59 -14.97 -25.74
N PHE A 409 16.61 -13.64 -25.83
CA PHE A 409 17.43 -12.87 -26.74
C PHE A 409 18.55 -12.12 -26.01
N ASP A 410 19.77 -12.24 -26.54
CA ASP A 410 20.93 -11.43 -26.17
C ASP A 410 21.22 -10.45 -27.30
N GLY A 411 21.16 -9.14 -27.02
CA GLY A 411 21.45 -8.11 -28.02
C GLY A 411 20.91 -6.73 -27.65
N ASP A 412 20.96 -5.82 -28.61
CA ASP A 412 20.54 -4.44 -28.40
C ASP A 412 19.01 -4.33 -28.49
N VAL A 413 18.40 -3.81 -27.41
CA VAL A 413 16.97 -3.53 -27.29
C VAL A 413 16.77 -2.01 -27.27
N CYS A 414 15.85 -1.51 -28.09
CA CYS A 414 15.47 -0.11 -28.06
C CYS A 414 14.44 0.13 -26.96
N VAL A 415 14.56 1.25 -26.25
CA VAL A 415 13.64 1.67 -25.19
C VAL A 415 13.24 3.13 -25.43
N ASP A 416 11.93 3.35 -25.52
CA ASP A 416 11.29 4.67 -25.58
C ASP A 416 11.06 5.20 -24.16
N ILE A 417 11.38 6.46 -23.94
CA ILE A 417 11.19 7.17 -22.67
C ILE A 417 10.18 8.29 -22.92
N ASP A 418 8.99 8.16 -22.36
CA ASP A 418 8.08 9.29 -22.26
C ASP A 418 8.59 10.21 -21.14
N ILE A 419 8.90 11.45 -21.48
CA ILE A 419 9.51 12.39 -20.52
C ILE A 419 8.54 12.84 -19.42
N ASP A 420 7.24 12.70 -19.65
CA ASP A 420 6.20 13.12 -18.73
C ASP A 420 5.66 11.95 -17.90
N GLU A 421 5.83 10.70 -18.37
CA GLU A 421 5.30 9.49 -17.73
C GLU A 421 6.38 8.54 -17.20
N THR A 422 7.52 8.38 -17.89
CA THR A 422 8.58 7.44 -17.48
C THR A 422 9.33 7.95 -16.25
N ILE A 423 9.40 7.10 -15.22
CA ILE A 423 10.14 7.43 -13.99
C ILE A 423 11.53 6.80 -14.03
N ILE A 424 12.58 7.61 -13.94
CA ILE A 424 13.97 7.13 -13.93
C ILE A 424 14.55 7.26 -12.53
N PHE A 425 14.88 6.15 -11.88
CA PHE A 425 15.53 6.14 -10.57
C PHE A 425 16.99 5.74 -10.65
N ILE A 426 17.79 6.36 -9.80
CA ILE A 426 19.06 5.81 -9.36
C ILE A 426 18.95 5.34 -7.92
N LEU A 427 19.45 4.13 -7.67
CA LEU A 427 19.63 3.59 -6.34
C LEU A 427 21.11 3.58 -6.01
N ALA A 428 21.49 4.37 -5.01
CA ALA A 428 22.87 4.55 -4.58
C ALA A 428 23.03 4.22 -3.09
N VAL A 429 24.24 3.81 -2.69
CA VAL A 429 24.59 3.66 -1.27
C VAL A 429 25.41 4.87 -0.83
N VAL A 430 24.83 5.69 0.05
CA VAL A 430 25.48 6.88 0.62
C VAL A 430 25.51 6.73 2.14
N ASP A 431 26.69 6.83 2.75
CA ASP A 431 26.90 6.71 4.20
C ASP A 431 26.27 5.44 4.83
N GLY A 432 26.32 4.32 4.09
CA GLY A 432 25.77 3.05 4.54
C GLY A 432 24.24 2.99 4.56
N LYS A 433 23.56 3.83 3.77
CA LYS A 433 22.11 3.83 3.54
C LYS A 433 21.82 3.75 2.04
N VAL A 434 20.74 3.07 1.67
CA VAL A 434 20.23 3.18 0.30
C VAL A 434 19.51 4.51 0.17
N VAL A 435 19.83 5.26 -0.87
CA VAL A 435 19.12 6.49 -1.25
C VAL A 435 18.52 6.24 -2.63
N SER A 436 17.21 6.42 -2.74
CA SER A 436 16.51 6.49 -4.02
C SER A 436 16.46 7.93 -4.49
N LYS A 437 16.88 8.20 -5.72
CA LYS A 437 16.75 9.52 -6.33
C LYS A 437 16.16 9.40 -7.73
N GLU A 438 15.12 10.17 -8.00
CA GLU A 438 14.63 10.37 -9.35
C GLU A 438 15.58 11.27 -10.13
N ILE A 439 15.89 10.87 -11.37
CA ILE A 439 16.80 11.55 -12.28
C ILE A 439 16.13 11.73 -13.64
N THR A 440 16.75 12.51 -14.52
CA THR A 440 16.28 12.67 -15.89
C THR A 440 17.15 11.89 -16.88
N ILE A 441 16.66 11.70 -18.12
CA ILE A 441 17.45 11.14 -19.23
C ILE A 441 18.78 11.88 -19.45
N ASN A 442 18.88 13.14 -18.99
CA ASN A 442 20.11 13.92 -19.10
C ASN A 442 21.23 13.48 -18.15
N GLU A 443 20.88 12.82 -17.05
CA GLU A 443 21.81 12.27 -16.07
C GLU A 443 22.28 10.86 -16.44
N LEU A 444 21.64 10.21 -17.42
CA LEU A 444 22.06 8.91 -17.94
C LEU A 444 23.36 9.03 -18.74
N THR A 445 24.19 8.00 -18.64
CA THR A 445 25.44 7.84 -19.40
C THR A 445 25.55 6.43 -19.95
N VAL A 446 26.26 6.30 -21.07
CA VAL A 446 26.62 4.99 -21.65
C VAL A 446 27.40 4.18 -20.60
N ASP A 447 27.24 2.86 -20.66
CA ASP A 447 27.79 1.86 -19.74
C ASP A 447 27.11 1.80 -18.35
N MET A 448 26.11 2.63 -18.08
CA MET A 448 25.31 2.48 -16.86
C MET A 448 24.50 1.18 -16.90
N PRO A 449 24.59 0.34 -15.86
CA PRO A 449 23.70 -0.81 -15.69
C PRO A 449 22.28 -0.36 -15.31
N ILE A 450 21.30 -0.91 -16.00
CA ILE A 450 19.88 -0.57 -15.80
C ILE A 450 18.99 -1.81 -15.85
N ASP A 451 17.87 -1.71 -15.15
CA ASP A 451 16.68 -2.53 -15.39
C ASP A 451 15.59 -1.58 -15.91
N VAL A 452 14.97 -1.91 -17.04
CA VAL A 452 13.84 -1.18 -17.64
C VAL A 452 12.59 -2.03 -17.47
N TYR A 453 11.51 -1.41 -17.01
CA TYR A 453 10.20 -2.01 -16.87
C TYR A 453 9.22 -1.23 -17.73
N GLY A 454 8.43 -1.93 -18.54
CA GLY A 454 7.27 -1.36 -19.21
C GLY A 454 6.73 -2.22 -20.35
N GLN A 455 5.90 -1.66 -21.21
CA GLN A 455 5.17 -2.44 -22.20
C GLN A 455 5.98 -2.70 -23.49
N ASP A 456 6.01 -3.97 -23.93
CA ASP A 456 6.56 -4.41 -25.21
C ASP A 456 5.41 -4.85 -26.12
N ASP A 457 5.06 -3.99 -27.08
CA ASP A 457 4.01 -4.25 -28.06
C ASP A 457 4.45 -5.18 -29.20
N GLY A 458 5.71 -5.65 -29.19
CA GLY A 458 6.29 -6.55 -30.17
C GLY A 458 6.49 -5.95 -31.56
N LEU A 459 6.26 -4.65 -31.74
CA LEU A 459 6.31 -3.95 -33.03
C LEU A 459 7.29 -2.76 -33.03
N SER A 460 7.76 -2.31 -31.86
CA SER A 460 8.58 -1.10 -31.70
C SER A 460 9.64 -1.20 -30.58
N CYS A 461 10.07 -0.06 -30.04
CA CYS A 461 10.91 0.01 -28.85
C CYS A 461 10.05 -0.32 -27.62
N VAL A 462 10.66 -0.82 -26.55
CA VAL A 462 9.93 -1.03 -25.29
C VAL A 462 9.57 0.34 -24.72
N ALA A 463 8.28 0.60 -24.51
CA ALA A 463 7.82 1.82 -23.84
C ALA A 463 8.11 1.68 -22.35
N ALA A 464 9.03 2.49 -21.82
CA ALA A 464 9.44 2.38 -20.43
C ALA A 464 8.46 3.10 -19.51
N ASP A 465 8.00 2.41 -18.47
CA ASP A 465 7.28 3.00 -17.35
C ASP A 465 8.27 3.36 -16.24
N VAL A 466 9.22 2.46 -15.96
CA VAL A 466 10.26 2.67 -14.94
C VAL A 466 11.63 2.25 -15.44
N ILE A 467 12.63 3.12 -15.26
CA ILE A 467 14.04 2.81 -15.51
C ILE A 467 14.82 2.88 -14.20
N LEU A 468 15.39 1.76 -13.77
CA LEU A 468 16.15 1.65 -12.54
C LEU A 468 17.65 1.55 -12.83
N VAL A 469 18.38 2.65 -12.65
CA VAL A 469 19.85 2.70 -12.70
C VAL A 469 20.44 2.11 -11.42
N ALA A 470 21.17 1.01 -11.58
CA ALA A 470 21.68 0.20 -10.49
C ALA A 470 23.19 0.36 -10.35
N GLU A 471 23.71 1.29 -9.54
CA GLU A 471 25.10 1.12 -9.12
C GLU A 471 25.21 -0.22 -8.37
N PRO A 472 26.28 -1.01 -8.54
CA PRO A 472 26.44 -2.27 -7.82
C PRO A 472 26.39 -2.00 -6.31
N LEU A 473 25.23 -2.26 -5.70
CA LEU A 473 24.97 -1.97 -4.30
C LEU A 473 25.98 -2.78 -3.47
N ALA A 474 26.72 -2.11 -2.58
CA ALA A 474 27.61 -2.77 -1.65
C ALA A 474 26.77 -3.61 -0.67
N VAL A 475 26.69 -4.92 -0.94
CA VAL A 475 25.90 -5.85 -0.14
C VAL A 475 26.68 -6.20 1.14
N SER A 476 26.11 -5.89 2.31
CA SER A 476 26.66 -6.35 3.59
C SER A 476 26.21 -7.80 3.84
N PRO A 477 27.12 -8.74 4.18
CA PRO A 477 26.70 -10.05 4.68
C PRO A 477 26.02 -9.87 6.04
N VAL A 478 24.75 -10.26 6.16
CA VAL A 478 24.09 -10.32 7.47
C VAL A 478 24.84 -11.34 8.33
N GLY A 479 25.33 -10.88 9.48
CA GLY A 479 25.99 -11.75 10.45
C GLY A 479 25.01 -12.82 10.92
N ALA A 480 25.32 -14.08 10.67
CA ALA A 480 24.57 -15.21 11.20
C ALA A 480 24.42 -15.04 12.73
N VAL A 481 23.20 -14.77 13.19
CA VAL A 481 22.87 -14.86 14.61
C VAL A 481 23.05 -16.32 14.98
N ARG A 482 24.13 -16.61 15.72
CA ARG A 482 24.31 -17.91 16.36
C ARG A 482 23.14 -18.12 17.32
N LEU A 483 22.23 -19.02 16.96
CA LEU A 483 21.37 -19.69 17.91
C LEU A 483 22.26 -20.33 18.98
N VAL A 484 22.34 -19.67 20.15
CA VAL A 484 22.91 -20.27 21.35
C VAL A 484 21.89 -21.29 21.83
N THR A 485 22.07 -22.55 21.46
CA THR A 485 21.41 -23.67 22.13
C THR A 485 22.05 -23.80 23.51
N GLY A 486 21.30 -23.39 24.55
CA GLY A 486 21.66 -23.66 25.93
C GLY A 486 21.55 -25.15 26.24
N ASN A 487 22.60 -25.70 26.85
CA ASN A 487 22.53 -26.94 27.62
C ASN A 487 22.17 -26.63 29.06
#